data_AF-S3HEP0-F1
#
_entry.id   AF-S3HEP0-F1
#
_cell.length_a   1.000
_cell.length_b   1.000
_cell.length_c   1.000
_cell.angle_alpha   90.00
_cell.angle_beta   90.00
_cell.angle_gamma   90.00
#
_symmetry.space_group_name_H-M   'P 1'
#
loop_
_entity.id
_entity.type
_entity.pdbx_description
1 polymer ?
#
loop_
_entity_poly.entity_id
_entity_poly.type
_entity_poly.pdbx_seq_one_letter_code
_entity_poly.pdbx_strand_id
1 'polypeptide(L)'
;MGANASWIGHDLPPIVRSGVEYFLLSHRGQLYLVPNACPHRGGPLKFGYINEKEQIVCPMHHNAYSIERLIARDTTLRLCVDPS
;
A
#
# COMPACT_ATOMS: atom_id res chain seq x y z
N MET A 1 -6.90 -2.33 -20.43
CA MET A 1 -6.77 -1.31 -19.38
C MET A 1 -6.43 -2.00 -18.06
N GLY A 2 -5.30 -1.75 -17.42
CA GLY A 2 -3.98 -2.16 -17.87
C GLY A 2 -3.36 -2.99 -16.73
N ALA A 3 -2.83 -4.18 -17.02
CA ALA A 3 -2.29 -5.12 -16.02
C ALA A 3 -1.04 -4.59 -15.24
N ASN A 4 -0.62 -3.35 -15.51
CA ASN A 4 0.61 -2.75 -15.00
C ASN A 4 0.40 -1.53 -14.09
N ALA A 5 -0.85 -1.10 -13.84
CA ALA A 5 -1.09 0.08 -13.00
C ALA A 5 -1.11 -0.29 -11.51
N SER A 6 -0.41 0.52 -10.71
CA SER A 6 -0.48 0.47 -9.25
C SER A 6 -1.77 1.11 -8.74
N TRP A 7 -2.38 0.56 -7.69
CA TRP A 7 -3.65 1.04 -7.14
C TRP A 7 -3.75 0.84 -5.64
N ILE A 8 -4.22 1.86 -4.91
CA ILE A 8 -4.54 1.80 -3.49
C ILE A 8 -6.02 1.41 -3.36
N GLY A 9 -6.32 0.39 -2.56
CA GLY A 9 -7.69 0.01 -2.22
C GLY A 9 -8.38 0.99 -1.29
N HIS A 10 -8.64 2.22 -1.75
CA HIS A 10 -9.29 3.29 -0.97
C HIS A 10 -10.65 2.86 -0.44
N ASP A 11 -11.47 2.25 -1.29
CA ASP A 11 -12.87 1.90 -0.99
C ASP A 11 -13.02 0.62 -0.17
N LEU A 12 -11.92 -0.09 0.07
CA LEU A 12 -11.93 -1.29 0.90
C LEU A 12 -11.78 -0.89 2.37
N PRO A 13 -12.29 -1.65 3.35
CA PRO A 13 -11.90 -1.46 4.73
C PRO A 13 -10.39 -1.75 4.91
N PRO A 14 -9.74 -1.16 5.92
CA PRO A 14 -8.43 -1.65 6.33
C PRO A 14 -8.52 -3.07 6.91
N ILE A 15 -7.41 -3.80 6.85
CA ILE A 15 -7.27 -5.13 7.47
C ILE A 15 -6.46 -4.96 8.75
N VAL A 16 -6.95 -5.47 9.87
CA VAL A 16 -6.24 -5.40 11.16
C VAL A 16 -5.72 -6.79 11.54
N ARG A 17 -4.43 -6.90 11.83
CA ARG A 17 -3.80 -8.13 12.33
C ARG A 17 -2.83 -7.79 13.47
N SER A 18 -3.02 -8.41 14.62
CA SER A 18 -2.18 -8.20 15.81
C SER A 18 -2.02 -6.72 16.20
N GLY A 19 -3.09 -5.93 16.07
CA GLY A 19 -3.10 -4.50 16.37
C GLY A 19 -2.47 -3.59 15.31
N VAL A 20 -1.97 -4.15 14.20
CA VAL A 20 -1.45 -3.39 13.07
C VAL A 20 -2.52 -3.29 11.99
N GLU A 21 -2.74 -2.06 11.51
CA GLU A 21 -3.64 -1.77 10.41
C GLU A 21 -2.90 -1.81 9.07
N TYR A 22 -3.50 -2.45 8.08
CA TYR A 22 -2.98 -2.63 6.73
C TYR A 22 -3.99 -2.14 5.69
N PHE A 23 -3.50 -1.72 4.53
CA PHE A 23 -4.33 -1.48 3.36
C PHE A 23 -3.88 -2.34 2.18
N LEU A 24 -4.83 -2.60 1.28
CA LEU A 24 -4.56 -3.34 0.05
C LEU A 24 -3.89 -2.43 -0.98
N LEU A 25 -2.74 -2.87 -1.49
CA LEU A 25 -2.04 -2.26 -2.61
C LEU A 25 -1.96 -3.28 -3.75
N SER A 26 -2.43 -2.90 -4.93
CA SER A 26 -2.09 -3.59 -6.18
C SER A 26 -0.87 -2.93 -6.79
N HIS A 27 0.12 -3.73 -7.18
CA HIS A 27 1.30 -3.27 -7.90
C HIS A 27 1.73 -4.35 -8.90
N ARG A 28 1.75 -4.01 -10.20
CA ARG A 28 2.17 -4.90 -11.30
C ARG A 28 1.48 -6.28 -11.28
N GLY A 29 0.15 -6.27 -11.11
CA GLY A 29 -0.68 -7.47 -11.08
C GLY A 29 -0.58 -8.32 -9.80
N GLN A 30 0.13 -7.84 -8.77
CA GLN A 30 0.27 -8.51 -7.49
C GLN A 30 -0.41 -7.71 -6.38
N LEU A 31 -0.95 -8.41 -5.38
CA LEU A 31 -1.61 -7.81 -4.22
C LEU A 31 -0.74 -7.87 -2.98
N TYR A 32 -0.74 -6.78 -2.21
CA TYR A 32 0.04 -6.62 -1.00
C TYR A 32 -0.81 -6.01 0.12
N LEU A 33 -0.58 -6.44 1.36
CA LEU A 33 -1.01 -5.75 2.56
C LEU A 33 0.15 -4.91 3.08
N VAL A 34 0.05 -3.60 2.87
CA VAL A 34 1.06 -2.63 3.32
C VAL A 34 0.58 -2.01 4.64
N PRO A 35 1.45 -1.85 5.66
CA PRO A 35 1.08 -1.15 6.89
C PRO A 35 0.51 0.23 6.58
N ASN A 36 -0.64 0.57 7.16
CA ASN A 36 -1.30 1.84 6.92
C ASN A 36 -0.56 3.01 7.58
N ALA A 37 0.18 2.73 8.65
CA ALA A 37 0.98 3.72 9.36
C ALA A 37 2.15 4.21 8.48
N CYS A 38 2.10 5.48 8.08
CA CYS A 38 3.18 6.16 7.36
C CYS A 38 4.50 6.10 8.16
N PRO A 39 5.63 5.70 7.55
CA PRO A 39 6.91 5.57 8.25
C PRO A 39 7.43 6.85 8.93
N HIS A 40 6.92 8.02 8.57
CA HIS A 40 7.32 9.27 9.23
C HIS A 40 6.70 9.41 10.62
N ARG A 41 5.37 9.46 10.73
CA ARG A 41 4.63 9.75 11.98
C ARG A 41 3.29 9.03 12.09
N GLY A 42 3.12 7.90 11.38
CA GLY A 42 1.93 7.04 11.52
C GLY A 42 0.66 7.52 10.81
N GLY A 43 0.71 8.57 9.99
CA GLY A 43 -0.44 9.01 9.20
C GLY A 43 -0.95 7.92 8.23
N PRO A 44 -2.26 7.89 7.89
CA PRO A 44 -2.88 6.80 7.15
C PRO A 44 -2.54 6.85 5.65
N LEU A 45 -1.60 6.02 5.19
CA LEU A 45 -1.19 5.93 3.78
C LEU A 45 -2.33 5.50 2.84
N LYS A 46 -3.30 4.74 3.34
CA LYS A 46 -4.52 4.30 2.65
C LYS A 46 -5.32 5.46 2.09
N PHE A 47 -5.24 6.66 2.66
CA PHE A 47 -5.95 7.84 2.16
C PHE A 47 -5.05 8.78 1.33
N GLY A 48 -3.84 8.30 0.98
CA GLY A 48 -2.91 9.01 0.11
C GLY A 48 -3.26 8.89 -1.37
N TYR A 49 -2.27 9.09 -2.23
CA TYR A 49 -2.40 8.84 -3.66
C TYR A 49 -1.08 8.31 -4.24
N ILE A 50 -1.14 7.69 -5.41
CA ILE A 50 0.05 7.27 -6.15
C ILE A 50 0.42 8.37 -7.15
N ASN A 51 1.64 8.88 -7.09
CA ASN A 51 2.13 9.88 -8.04
C ASN A 51 2.74 9.23 -9.30
N GLU A 52 3.12 10.05 -10.27
CA GLU A 52 3.73 9.63 -11.56
C GLU A 52 5.05 8.86 -11.40
N LYS A 53 5.70 8.93 -10.22
CA LYS A 53 6.97 8.26 -9.90
C LYS A 53 6.77 6.92 -9.18
N GLU A 54 5.56 6.36 -9.20
CA GLU A 54 5.19 5.15 -8.46
C GLU A 54 5.49 5.25 -6.95
N GLN A 55 5.12 6.39 -6.35
CA GLN A 55 5.25 6.62 -4.92
C GLN A 55 3.88 6.84 -4.29
N ILE A 56 3.68 6.27 -3.10
CA ILE A 56 2.53 6.60 -2.25
C ILE A 56 2.84 7.89 -1.51
N VAL A 57 2.04 8.91 -1.75
CA VAL A 57 2.12 10.21 -1.07
C VAL A 57 1.17 10.20 0.11
N CYS A 58 1.72 10.36 1.32
CA CYS A 58 0.92 10.43 2.54
C CYS A 58 0.05 11.70 2.55
N PRO A 59 -1.25 11.61 2.87
CA PRO A 59 -2.16 12.76 2.79
C PRO A 59 -1.91 13.80 3.89
N MET A 60 -1.20 13.43 4.95
CA MET A 60 -1.00 14.31 6.11
C MET A 60 0.08 15.37 5.87
N HIS A 61 1.23 14.96 5.32
CA HIS A 61 2.42 15.82 5.21
C HIS A 61 3.12 15.68 3.85
N HIS A 62 2.50 15.01 2.88
CA HIS A 62 2.98 14.84 1.51
C HIS A 62 4.33 14.13 1.34
N ASN A 63 4.83 13.45 2.38
CA ASN A 63 5.97 12.55 2.22
C ASN A 63 5.63 11.46 1.20
N ALA A 64 6.52 11.27 0.23
CA ALA A 64 6.36 10.28 -0.83
C ALA A 64 7.29 9.08 -0.59
N TYR A 65 6.74 7.87 -0.66
CA TYR A 65 7.47 6.63 -0.48
C TYR A 65 7.34 5.77 -1.73
N SER A 66 8.46 5.36 -2.31
CA SER A 66 8.47 4.39 -3.42
C SER A 66 7.68 3.14 -3.05
N ILE A 67 6.80 2.70 -3.96
CA ILE A 67 6.03 1.46 -3.79
C ILE A 67 6.96 0.27 -3.60
N GLU A 68 8.03 0.16 -4.39
CA GLU A 68 9.02 -0.92 -4.26
C GLU A 68 9.67 -0.93 -2.87
N ARG A 69 10.00 0.26 -2.32
CA ARG A 69 10.53 0.35 -0.95
C ARG A 69 9.52 -0.03 0.11
N LEU A 70 8.23 0.28 -0.07
CA LEU A 70 7.18 -0.14 0.87
C LEU A 70 6.95 -1.66 0.80
N ILE A 71 6.96 -2.24 -0.40
CA ILE A 71 6.80 -3.69 -0.62
C ILE A 71 7.97 -4.48 -0.07
N ALA A 72 9.20 -3.95 -0.17
CA ALA A 72 10.40 -4.63 0.31
C ALA A 72 10.54 -4.70 1.85
N ARG A 73 9.63 -4.07 2.60
CA ARG A 73 9.65 -4.12 4.06
C ARG A 73 9.15 -5.49 4.53
N ASP A 74 9.81 -6.03 5.55
CA ASP A 74 9.40 -7.22 6.31
C ASP A 74 7.95 -7.14 6.85
N THR A 75 7.50 -5.93 7.12
CA THR A 75 6.15 -5.60 7.59
C THR A 75 5.09 -5.66 6.50
N THR A 76 5.45 -5.72 5.21
CA THR A 76 4.49 -5.85 4.11
C THR A 76 4.28 -7.31 3.76
N LEU A 77 3.02 -7.72 3.62
CA LEU A 77 2.66 -9.10 3.29
C LEU A 77 2.23 -9.17 1.83
N ARG A 78 2.83 -10.07 1.04
CA ARG A 78 2.32 -10.39 -0.30
C ARG A 78 1.16 -11.36 -0.15
N LEU A 79 0.03 -11.05 -0.78
CA LEU A 79 -1.09 -11.98 -0.86
C LEU A 79 -0.85 -12.94 -2.02
N CYS A 80 -0.62 -14.21 -1.70
CA CYS A 80 -0.65 -15.28 -2.68
C CYS A 80 -2.11 -15.63 -2.96
N VAL A 81 -2.56 -15.44 -4.20
CA VAL A 81 -3.80 -16.05 -4.67
C VAL A 81 -3.36 -17.39 -5.28
N ASP A 82 -3.61 -18.49 -4.59
CA ASP A 82 -3.44 -19.80 -5.20
C ASP A 82 -4.43 -19.87 -6.38
N PRO A 83 -3.98 -20.19 -7.60
CA PRO A 83 -4.90 -20.36 -8.71
C PRO A 83 -5.80 -21.55 -8.40
N SER A 84 -7.10 -21.27 -8.23
CA SER A 84 -8.17 -22.27 -8.13
C SER A 84 -8.31 -23.09 -9.40
#